data_AF-A0A9X3MQU4-F1
#
_entry.id   AF-A0A9X3MQU4-F1
#
_cell.length_a   1.000
_cell.length_b   1.000
_cell.length_c   1.000
_cell.angle_alpha   90.00
_cell.angle_beta   90.00
_cell.angle_gamma   90.00
#
_symmetry.space_group_name_H-M   'P 1'
#
loop_
_entity.id
_entity.type
_entity.pdbx_description
1 polymer ?
#
loop_
_entity_poly.entity_id
_entity_poly.type
_entity_poly.pdbx_seq_one_letter_code
_entity_poly.pdbx_strand_id
1 'polypeptide(L)'
;MPSLPNHRLGALRYGLPALLVAIGFVLLFAVDGPIRWDGWAMCVGSGLSILLLNGLFRYGAKGDRERDAEVAARDYLAQHGHWPDEES
;
A
#
# COMPACT_ATOMS: atom_id res chain seq x y z
N MET A 1 4.73 17.53 -15.16
CA MET A 1 5.43 16.79 -14.09
C MET A 1 5.89 15.46 -14.68
N PRO A 2 7.19 15.10 -14.63
CA PRO A 2 7.66 13.83 -15.20
C PRO A 2 7.05 12.65 -14.42
N SER A 3 6.28 11.80 -15.10
CA SER A 3 5.78 10.56 -14.53
C SER A 3 6.96 9.62 -14.31
N LEU A 4 7.37 9.45 -13.05
CA LEU A 4 8.41 8.50 -12.69
C LEU A 4 7.93 7.10 -13.12
N PRO A 5 8.77 6.32 -13.81
CA PRO A 5 8.33 5.05 -14.34
C PRO A 5 7.86 4.09 -13.22
N ASN A 6 6.78 3.34 -13.47
CA ASN A 6 6.09 2.48 -12.49
C ASN A 6 7.00 1.52 -11.70
N HIS A 7 8.13 1.10 -12.27
CA HIS A 7 9.12 0.25 -11.60
C HIS A 7 9.80 0.94 -10.41
N ARG A 8 9.98 2.27 -10.43
CA ARG A 8 10.58 3.04 -9.32
C ARG A 8 9.64 3.09 -8.11
N LEU A 9 8.33 3.20 -8.35
CA LEU A 9 7.34 3.15 -7.27
C LEU A 9 7.28 1.76 -6.63
N GLY A 10 7.36 0.68 -7.41
CA GLY A 10 7.44 -0.68 -6.87
C GLY A 10 8.69 -0.89 -6.01
N ALA A 11 9.85 -0.43 -6.49
CA ALA A 11 11.10 -0.49 -5.75
C ALA A 11 11.03 0.28 -4.42
N LEU A 12 10.37 1.44 -4.36
CA LEU A 12 10.21 2.17 -3.10
C LEU A 12 9.19 1.51 -2.17
N ARG A 13 8.06 1.02 -2.71
CA ARG A 13 6.98 0.40 -1.92
C ARG A 13 7.36 -0.93 -1.29
N TYR A 14 8.22 -1.70 -1.96
CA TYR A 14 8.61 -3.04 -1.51
C TYR A 14 10.09 -3.15 -1.18
N GLY A 15 10.96 -2.42 -1.87
CA GLY A 15 12.41 -2.49 -1.65
C GLY A 15 12.85 -1.83 -0.35
N LEU A 16 12.34 -0.64 -0.02
CA LEU A 16 12.65 0.01 1.26
C LEU A 16 12.27 -0.85 2.47
N PRO A 17 11.01 -1.35 2.59
CA PRO A 17 10.66 -2.20 3.73
C PRO A 17 11.38 -3.56 3.71
N ALA A 18 11.61 -4.17 2.54
CA ALA A 18 12.39 -5.41 2.46
C ALA A 18 13.83 -5.20 2.94
N LEU A 19 14.44 -4.06 2.59
CA LEU A 19 15.77 -3.69 3.06
C LEU A 19 15.80 -3.51 4.59
N LEU A 20 14.80 -2.85 5.17
CA LEU A 20 14.70 -2.70 6.62
C LEU A 20 14.60 -4.06 7.32
N VAL A 21 13.76 -4.97 6.81
CA VAL A 21 13.65 -6.33 7.35
C VAL A 21 14.98 -7.07 7.25
N ALA A 22 15.65 -7.00 6.10
CA ALA A 22 16.96 -7.63 5.90
C ALA A 22 18.00 -7.08 6.89
N ILE A 23 18.09 -5.75 7.05
CA ILE A 23 18.98 -5.10 8.03
C ILE A 23 18.66 -5.59 9.45
N GLY A 24 17.39 -5.69 9.82
CA GLY A 24 17.00 -6.21 11.14
C GLY A 24 17.54 -7.62 11.40
N PHE A 25 17.46 -8.51 10.41
CA PHE A 25 18.05 -9.84 10.51
C PHE A 25 19.59 -9.82 10.54
N VAL A 26 20.23 -8.92 9.78
CA VAL A 26 21.68 -8.72 9.88
C VAL A 26 22.06 -8.32 11.30
N LEU A 27 21.36 -7.37 11.91
CA LEU A 27 21.61 -6.95 13.30
C LEU A 27 21.42 -8.11 14.29
N LEU A 28 20.39 -8.92 14.11
CA LEU A 28 20.12 -10.07 14.98
C LEU A 28 21.27 -11.08 15.01
N PHE A 29 21.89 -11.36 13.85
CA PHE A 29 22.93 -12.38 13.71
C PHE A 29 24.36 -11.84 13.83
N ALA A 30 24.61 -10.58 13.48
CA ALA A 30 25.96 -10.00 13.44
C ALA A 30 26.32 -9.19 14.68
N VAL A 31 25.34 -8.75 15.49
CA VAL A 31 25.58 -7.93 16.69
C VAL A 31 25.44 -8.75 17.95
N ASP A 32 26.38 -8.57 18.87
CA ASP A 32 26.37 -9.21 20.17
C ASP A 32 25.67 -8.39 21.28
N GLY A 33 25.27 -9.09 22.34
CA GLY A 33 24.55 -8.50 23.47
C GLY A 33 23.06 -8.28 23.24
N PRO A 34 22.37 -7.65 24.22
CA PRO A 34 20.91 -7.48 24.21
C PRO A 34 20.42 -6.48 23.16
N ILE A 35 21.27 -5.52 22.75
CA ILE A 35 20.95 -4.49 21.76
C ILE A 35 20.54 -5.07 20.39
N ARG A 36 20.96 -6.31 20.08
CA ARG A 36 20.57 -7.03 18.87
C ARG A 36 19.05 -7.18 18.75
N TRP A 37 18.36 -7.37 19.87
CA TRP A 37 16.92 -7.58 19.91
C TRP A 37 16.16 -6.29 19.65
N ASP A 38 16.60 -5.19 20.26
CA ASP A 38 16.02 -3.86 20.03
C ASP A 38 16.21 -3.43 18.58
N GLY A 39 17.43 -3.56 18.04
CA GLY A 39 17.73 -3.25 16.65
C GLY A 39 16.92 -4.09 15.66
N TRP A 40 16.82 -5.40 15.90
CA TRP A 40 15.99 -6.29 15.10
C TRP A 40 14.51 -5.89 15.14
N ALA A 41 13.94 -5.69 16.34
CA ALA A 41 12.54 -5.34 16.50
C ALA A 41 12.20 -3.99 15.86
N MET A 42 13.07 -2.99 16.01
CA MET A 42 12.90 -1.68 15.39
C MET A 42 12.91 -1.78 13.86
N CYS A 43 13.88 -2.47 13.27
CA CYS A 43 14.01 -2.56 11.82
C CYS A 43 12.91 -3.42 11.18
N VAL A 44 12.65 -4.60 11.74
CA VAL A 44 11.61 -5.51 11.22
C VAL A 44 10.22 -4.91 11.44
N GLY A 45 9.94 -4.38 12.63
CA GLY A 45 8.68 -3.71 12.94
C GLY A 45 8.41 -2.55 11.98
N SER A 46 9.39 -1.66 11.78
CA SER A 46 9.26 -0.54 10.84
C SER A 46 9.01 -1.00 9.40
N GLY A 47 9.75 -2.02 8.93
CA GLY A 47 9.57 -2.57 7.58
C GLY A 47 8.18 -3.17 7.37
N LEU A 48 7.70 -3.96 8.33
CA LEU A 48 6.36 -4.55 8.28
C LEU A 48 5.25 -3.49 8.38
N SER A 49 5.39 -2.48 9.24
CA SER A 49 4.44 -1.37 9.31
C SER A 49 4.34 -0.62 7.99
N ILE A 50 5.46 -0.36 7.31
CA ILE A 50 5.46 0.29 5.99
C ILE A 50 4.73 -0.59 4.95
N LEU A 51 4.98 -1.90 4.93
CA LEU A 51 4.26 -2.82 4.02
C LEU A 51 2.76 -2.82 4.28
N LEU A 52 2.37 -2.86 5.56
CA LEU A 52 0.98 -2.81 5.97
C LEU A 52 0.31 -1.51 5.49
N LEU A 53 0.94 -0.35 5.74
CA LEU A 53 0.42 0.94 5.32
C LEU A 53 0.32 1.04 3.80
N ASN A 54 1.33 0.60 3.05
CA ASN A 54 1.28 0.53 1.59
C ASN A 54 0.12 -0.35 1.09
N GLY A 55 -0.13 -1.48 1.77
CA GLY A 55 -1.27 -2.36 1.51
C GLY A 55 -2.61 -1.68 1.76
N LEU A 56 -2.76 -1.01 2.91
CA LEU A 56 -3.99 -0.31 3.27
C LEU A 56 -4.30 0.83 2.30
N PHE A 57 -3.30 1.64 1.91
CA PHE A 57 -3.48 2.69 0.90
C PHE A 57 -3.92 2.13 -0.44
N ARG A 58 -3.35 0.99 -0.88
CA ARG A 58 -3.77 0.33 -2.12
C ARG A 58 -5.22 -0.13 -2.04
N TYR A 59 -5.63 -0.69 -0.91
CA TYR A 59 -7.01 -1.15 -0.71
C TYR A 59 -7.99 0.04 -0.68
N GLY A 60 -7.66 1.10 0.06
CA GLY A 60 -8.47 2.32 0.11
C GLY A 60 -8.61 3.00 -1.26
N ALA A 61 -7.52 3.12 -2.02
CA ALA A 61 -7.55 3.68 -3.36
C ALA A 61 -8.31 2.81 -4.38
N LYS A 62 -8.53 1.51 -4.09
CA LYS A 62 -9.39 0.65 -4.91
C LYS A 62 -10.87 0.94 -4.64
N GLY A 63 -11.24 1.18 -3.39
CA GLY A 63 -12.61 1.55 -2.99
C GLY A 63 -13.07 2.91 -3.53
N ASP A 64 -12.13 3.83 -3.78
CA ASP A 64 -12.44 5.14 -4.39
C ASP A 64 -13.10 4.98 -5.77
N ARG A 65 -12.69 3.97 -6.55
CA ARG A 65 -13.30 3.68 -7.86
C ARG A 65 -14.72 3.13 -7.76
N GLU A 66 -15.00 2.33 -6.74
CA GLU A 66 -16.37 1.84 -6.49
C GLU A 66 -17.28 3.02 -6.13
N ARG A 67 -16.75 3.97 -5.35
CA ARG A 67 -17.46 5.21 -5.01
C ARG A 67 -17.70 6.10 -6.23
N ASP A 68 -16.71 6.26 -7.11
CA ASP A 68 -16.87 6.99 -8.37
C ASP A 68 -17.91 6.33 -9.29
N ALA A 69 -17.90 5.00 -9.36
CA ALA A 69 -18.89 4.24 -10.14
C ALA A 69 -20.30 4.40 -9.56
N GLU A 70 -20.46 4.41 -8.23
CA GLU A 70 -21.74 4.66 -7.59
C GLU A 70 -22.26 6.08 -7.87
N VAL A 71 -21.37 7.09 -7.82
CA VAL A 71 -21.73 8.48 -8.16
C VAL A 71 -22.17 8.58 -9.62
N ALA A 72 -21.43 7.97 -10.54
CA ALA A 72 -21.78 7.96 -11.96
C ALA A 72 -23.13 7.29 -12.23
N ALA A 73 -23.44 6.19 -11.53
CA ALA A 73 -24.73 5.52 -11.67
C ALA A 73 -25.89 6.36 -11.13
N ARG A 74 -25.68 7.09 -10.03
CA ARG A 74 -26.67 8.04 -9.48
C ARG A 74 -26.92 9.22 -10.43
N ASP A 75 -25.87 9.76 -11.03
CA ASP A 75 -25.98 10.83 -12.03
C ASP A 75 -26.72 10.35 -13.29
N TYR A 76 -26.50 9.10 -13.70
CA TYR A 76 -27.22 8.48 -14.81
C TYR A 76 -28.71 8.34 -14.48
N LEU A 77 -29.04 7.80 -13.30
CA LEU A 77 -30.42 7.68 -12.82
C LEU A 77 -31.14 9.03 -12.77
N ALA A 78 -30.47 10.08 -12.28
CA ALA A 78 -31.04 11.42 -12.21
C ALA A 78 -31.34 12.01 -13.60
N GLN A 79 -30.55 11.66 -14.61
CA GLN A 79 -30.71 12.16 -15.99
C GLN A 79 -31.71 11.34 -16.82
N HIS A 80 -31.72 10.02 -16.67
CA HIS A 80 -32.48 9.11 -17.54
C HIS A 80 -33.72 8.52 -16.87
N GLY A 81 -33.82 8.60 -15.54
CA GLY A 81 -34.97 8.10 -14.78
C GLY A 81 -35.01 6.58 -14.58
N HIS A 82 -33.97 5.87 -15.01
CA HIS A 82 -33.78 4.43 -14.81
C HIS A 82 -32.31 4.14 -14.47
N TRP A 83 -32.04 2.97 -13.91
CA TRP A 83 -30.67 2.53 -13.65
C TRP A 83 -29.97 2.13 -14.96
N PRO A 84 -28.65 2.35 -15.08
CA PRO A 84 -27.89 2.00 -16.28
C PRO A 84 -27.88 0.50 -16.59
N ASP A 85 -28.21 -0.33 -15.60
CA ASP A 85 -28.25 -1.79 -15.61
C ASP A 85 -29.67 -2.37 -15.84
N GLU A 86 -30.70 -1.53 -16.01
CA GLU A 86 -32.08 -1.97 -16.33
C GLU A 86 -32.33 -2.22 -17.83
N GLU A 87 -31.45 -1.75 -18.72
CA GLU A 87 -31.57 -1.97 -20.18
C GLU A 87 -30.76 -3.18 -20.71
N SER A 88 -30.16 -3.99 -19.83
CA SER A 88 -29.37 -5.18 -20.20
C SER A 88 -30.13 -6.50 -20.10
#